data_AF-A0A3G1KSY3-F1
#
_entry.id   AF-A0A3G1KSY3-F1
#
_cell.length_a   1.000
_cell.length_b   1.000
_cell.length_c   1.000
_cell.angle_alpha   90.00
_cell.angle_beta   90.00
_cell.angle_gamma   90.00
#
_symmetry.space_group_name_H-M   'P 1'
#
loop_
_entity.id
_entity.type
_entity.pdbx_description
1 polymer ?
#
loop_
_entity_poly.entity_id
_entity_poly.type
_entity_poly.pdbx_seq_one_letter_code
_entity_poly.pdbx_strand_id
1 'polypeptide(L)'
;MEKAGEMERLVAKQLREIVPDLLLLNLWELWEEQHSKDVNINPQTFKLFGILGQPRSQIVLHSVGEKTIKHSFQTAMTPCTATIAIYDLDSLCAIMLSESQAESILEHYSKERGNITWIRDI
;
A
#
# COMPACT_ATOMS: atom_id res chain seq x y z
N MET A 1 29.44 5.16 0.80
CA MET A 1 27.98 5.33 0.77
C MET A 1 27.43 4.09 0.11
N GLU A 2 26.93 3.14 0.90
CA GLU A 2 26.17 2.01 0.34
C GLU A 2 24.95 2.60 -0.35
N LYS A 3 24.77 2.27 -1.63
CA LYS A 3 23.51 2.53 -2.31
C LYS A 3 22.48 1.68 -1.57
N ALA A 4 21.51 2.32 -0.91
CA ALA A 4 20.30 1.64 -0.50
C ALA A 4 19.81 0.86 -1.72
N GLY A 5 19.72 -0.47 -1.61
CA GLY A 5 19.27 -1.31 -2.71
C GLY A 5 17.95 -0.75 -3.21
N GLU A 6 17.83 -0.50 -4.52
CA GLU A 6 16.57 -0.07 -5.12
C GLU A 6 15.53 -1.17 -4.86
N MET A 7 14.67 -0.93 -3.87
CA MET A 7 13.59 -1.82 -3.51
C MET A 7 12.50 -1.67 -4.57
N GLU A 8 12.26 -2.74 -5.33
CA GLU A 8 11.28 -2.70 -6.43
C GLU A 8 9.88 -2.53 -5.80
N ARG A 9 9.14 -1.48 -6.20
CA ARG A 9 7.78 -1.22 -5.72
C ARG A 9 6.76 -1.76 -6.73
N LEU A 10 5.86 -2.60 -6.24
CA LEU A 10 4.81 -3.22 -7.04
C LEU A 10 3.42 -2.86 -6.51
N VAL A 11 2.53 -2.52 -7.43
CA VAL A 11 1.13 -2.21 -7.14
C VAL A 11 0.24 -3.25 -7.82
N ALA A 12 -0.67 -3.88 -7.05
CA ALA A 12 -1.66 -4.78 -7.64
C ALA A 12 -2.54 -4.02 -8.66
N LYS A 13 -2.70 -4.55 -9.86
CA LYS A 13 -3.45 -3.87 -10.94
C LYS A 13 -4.87 -3.47 -10.52
N GLN A 14 -5.56 -4.33 -9.75
CA GLN A 14 -6.91 -4.06 -9.27
C GLN A 14 -6.97 -2.85 -8.30
N LEU A 15 -5.87 -2.52 -7.61
CA LEU A 15 -5.84 -1.33 -6.76
C LEU A 15 -5.98 -0.04 -7.56
N ARG A 16 -5.31 0.05 -8.72
CA ARG A 16 -5.35 1.26 -9.55
C ARG A 16 -6.74 1.52 -10.15
N GLU A 17 -7.61 0.51 -10.17
CA GLU A 17 -9.01 0.68 -10.61
C GLU A 17 -9.92 1.25 -9.51
N ILE A 18 -9.49 1.19 -8.24
CA ILE A 18 -10.34 1.49 -7.07
C ILE A 18 -9.77 2.66 -6.25
N VAL A 19 -8.44 2.80 -6.23
CA VAL A 19 -7.70 3.74 -5.40
C VAL A 19 -6.95 4.69 -6.32
N PRO A 20 -7.15 6.03 -6.20
CA PRO A 20 -6.43 6.99 -7.00
C PRO A 20 -4.92 6.89 -6.81
N ASP A 21 -4.14 7.07 -7.90
CA ASP A 21 -2.68 6.96 -7.88
C ASP A 21 -2.02 7.86 -6.82
N LEU A 22 -2.52 9.09 -6.65
CA LEU A 22 -2.02 10.01 -5.63
C LEU A 22 -2.21 9.46 -4.21
N LEU A 23 -3.31 8.76 -3.96
CA LEU A 23 -3.57 8.15 -2.67
C LEU A 23 -2.65 6.94 -2.47
N LEU A 24 -2.44 6.12 -3.50
CA LEU A 24 -1.45 5.02 -3.45
C LEU A 24 -0.04 5.55 -3.14
N LEU A 25 0.37 6.66 -3.75
CA LEU A 25 1.65 7.32 -3.45
C LEU A 25 1.72 7.77 -1.98
N ASN A 26 0.67 8.41 -1.45
CA ASN A 26 0.64 8.80 -0.04
C ASN A 26 0.75 7.59 0.90
N LEU A 27 0.13 6.45 0.56
CA LEU A 27 0.25 5.22 1.36
C LEU A 27 1.68 4.67 1.36
N TRP A 28 2.39 4.78 0.23
CA TRP A 28 3.80 4.44 0.14
C TRP A 28 4.65 5.30 1.08
N GLU A 29 4.49 6.61 1.02
CA GLU A 29 5.23 7.54 1.89
C GLU A 29 4.99 7.24 3.38
N LEU A 30 3.73 7.00 3.76
CA LEU A 30 3.39 6.62 5.14
C LEU A 30 4.03 5.31 5.57
N TRP A 31 4.10 4.31 4.68
CA TRP A 31 4.77 3.05 4.95
C TRP A 31 6.28 3.25 5.17
N GLU A 32 6.95 4.01 4.30
CA GLU A 32 8.39 4.30 4.39
C GLU A 32 8.75 5.06 5.68
N GLU A 33 7.93 6.03 6.08
CA GLU A 33 8.10 6.77 7.32
C GLU A 33 8.03 5.90 8.58
N GLN A 34 7.29 4.79 8.55
CA GLN A 34 7.21 3.87 9.68
C GLN A 34 8.25 2.75 9.58
N HIS A 35 8.52 2.26 8.37
CA HIS A 35 9.53 1.24 8.11
C HIS A 35 10.94 1.74 8.49
N SER A 36 11.26 3.01 8.18
CA SER A 36 12.52 3.66 8.56
C SER A 36 12.73 3.87 10.07
N LYS A 37 11.69 3.69 10.90
CA LYS A 37 11.75 3.81 12.36
C LYS A 37 11.98 2.47 13.06
N ASP A 38 12.63 1.52 12.37
CA ASP A 38 12.91 0.15 12.83
C ASP A 38 11.67 -0.67 13.19
N VAL A 39 10.51 -0.33 12.62
CA VAL A 39 9.28 -1.09 12.84
C VAL A 39 9.20 -2.20 11.78
N ASN A 40 9.75 -3.36 12.11
CA ASN A 40 9.78 -4.53 11.23
C ASN A 40 8.43 -5.28 11.20
N ILE A 41 7.34 -4.53 10.99
CA ILE A 41 5.98 -5.05 10.97
C ILE A 41 5.57 -5.23 9.53
N ASN A 42 5.25 -6.48 9.21
CA ASN A 42 4.95 -6.94 7.88
C ASN A 42 3.79 -7.95 7.94
N PRO A 43 2.66 -7.70 7.26
CA PRO A 43 2.35 -6.49 6.50
C PRO A 43 2.01 -5.29 7.40
N GLN A 44 2.16 -4.09 6.87
CA GLN A 44 1.47 -2.91 7.41
C GLN A 44 0.14 -2.74 6.67
N THR A 45 -0.94 -2.42 7.39
CA THR A 45 -2.29 -2.36 6.79
C THR A 45 -2.91 -0.97 6.89
N PHE A 46 -3.72 -0.62 5.90
CA PHE A 46 -4.35 0.68 5.73
C PHE A 46 -5.84 0.48 5.46
N LYS A 47 -6.71 1.09 6.27
CA LYS A 47 -8.15 1.12 6.03
C LYS A 47 -8.57 2.51 5.57
N LEU A 48 -9.13 2.58 4.38
CA LEU A 48 -9.54 3.81 3.71
C LEU A 48 -11.05 3.97 3.83
N PHE A 49 -11.51 5.18 4.17
CA PHE A 49 -12.93 5.53 4.18
C PHE A 49 -13.16 7.02 3.95
N GLY A 50 -14.28 7.33 3.29
CA GLY A 50 -14.81 8.69 3.21
C GLY A 50 -15.50 9.13 4.50
N ILE A 51 -15.56 10.44 4.73
CA ILE A 51 -16.34 11.02 5.84
C ILE A 51 -17.74 11.40 5.32
N LEU A 52 -18.78 10.95 6.02
CA LEU A 52 -20.16 11.31 5.71
C LEU A 52 -20.34 12.83 5.74
N GLY A 53 -20.91 13.41 4.68
CA GLY A 53 -21.11 14.86 4.57
C GLY A 53 -19.87 15.66 4.18
N GLN A 54 -18.71 15.02 3.98
CA GLN A 54 -17.49 15.68 3.47
C GLN A 54 -17.00 14.94 2.22
N PRO A 55 -17.52 15.28 1.03
CA PRO A 55 -17.29 14.52 -0.20
C PRO A 55 -15.85 14.58 -0.74
N ARG A 56 -14.94 15.30 -0.06
CA ARG A 56 -13.52 15.46 -0.43
C ARG A 56 -12.56 15.04 0.68
N SER A 57 -13.07 14.46 1.76
CA SER A 57 -12.26 14.03 2.90
C SER A 57 -12.08 12.52 2.87
N GLN A 58 -10.82 12.10 2.74
CA GLN A 58 -10.38 10.71 2.84
C GLN A 58 -9.72 10.52 4.21
N ILE A 59 -10.17 9.56 4.99
CA ILE A 59 -9.45 9.09 6.17
C ILE A 59 -8.74 7.79 5.83
N VAL A 60 -7.54 7.65 6.38
CA VAL A 60 -6.75 6.42 6.35
C VAL A 60 -6.41 6.04 7.79
N LEU A 61 -6.76 4.83 8.20
CA LEU A 61 -6.26 4.23 9.43
C LEU A 61 -5.13 3.28 9.09
N HIS A 62 -3.93 3.63 9.52
CA HIS A 62 -2.71 2.86 9.32
C HIS A 62 -2.41 2.04 10.57
N SER A 63 -2.49 0.71 10.44
CA SER A 63 -2.16 -0.22 11.51
C SER A 63 -0.70 -0.66 11.41
N VAL A 64 0.05 -0.37 12.46
CA VAL A 64 1.47 -0.66 12.63
C VAL A 64 1.62 -1.44 13.94
N GLY A 65 1.48 -2.76 13.85
CA GLY A 65 1.44 -3.65 15.00
C GLY A 65 0.16 -3.44 15.80
N GLU A 66 0.32 -3.23 17.10
CA GLU A 66 -0.80 -2.92 17.99
C GLU A 66 -1.25 -1.44 17.91
N LYS A 67 -0.48 -0.59 17.20
CA LYS A 67 -0.80 0.83 17.07
C LYS A 67 -1.64 1.07 15.82
N THR A 68 -2.61 1.98 15.93
CA THR A 68 -3.36 2.51 14.79
C THR A 68 -3.18 4.03 14.73
N ILE A 69 -2.69 4.52 13.61
CA ILE A 69 -2.44 5.93 13.33
C ILE A 69 -3.52 6.42 12.35
N LYS A 70 -4.13 7.57 12.63
CA LYS A 70 -5.16 8.16 11.78
C LYS A 70 -4.57 9.30 10.94
N HIS A 71 -4.73 9.19 9.63
CA HIS A 71 -4.36 10.22 8.65
C HIS A 71 -5.61 10.78 7.98
N SER A 72 -5.59 12.06 7.67
CA SER A 72 -6.68 12.75 6.98
C SER A 72 -6.14 13.43 5.74
N PHE A 73 -6.67 13.08 4.58
CA PHE A 73 -6.28 13.61 3.29
C PHE A 73 -7.46 14.35 2.65
N GLN A 74 -7.14 15.43 1.93
CA GLN A 74 -8.08 16.03 0.99
C GLN A 74 -7.89 15.35 -0.37
N THR A 75 -9.00 15.00 -1.02
CA THR A 75 -8.99 14.36 -2.34
C THR A 75 -9.84 15.17 -3.31
N ALA A 76 -9.38 15.26 -4.56
CA ALA A 76 -10.11 15.87 -5.65
C ALA A 76 -11.23 14.94 -6.20
N MET A 77 -11.16 13.65 -5.86
CA MET A 77 -12.07 12.61 -6.33
C MET A 77 -12.96 12.12 -5.18
N THR A 78 -13.97 11.31 -5.50
CA THR A 78 -14.78 10.63 -4.48
C THR A 78 -13.88 9.77 -3.58
N PRO A 79 -13.97 9.91 -2.25
CA PRO A 79 -13.21 9.08 -1.32
C PRO A 79 -13.46 7.59 -1.58
N CYS A 80 -12.40 6.81 -1.58
CA CYS A 80 -12.49 5.37 -1.77
C CYS A 80 -12.57 4.64 -0.43
N THR A 81 -13.28 3.52 -0.43
CA THR A 81 -13.33 2.59 0.70
C THR A 81 -12.62 1.31 0.29
N ALA A 82 -11.50 1.03 0.95
CA ALA A 82 -10.71 -0.17 0.70
C ALA A 82 -9.94 -0.54 1.97
N THR A 83 -9.55 -1.80 2.08
CA THR A 83 -8.45 -2.21 2.96
C THR A 83 -7.25 -2.46 2.08
N ILE A 84 -6.07 -2.08 2.52
CA ILE A 84 -4.83 -2.23 1.77
C ILE A 84 -3.77 -2.80 2.69
N ALA A 85 -2.92 -3.67 2.18
CA ALA A 85 -1.76 -4.19 2.87
C ALA A 85 -0.51 -3.90 2.04
N ILE A 86 0.56 -3.47 2.70
CA ILE A 86 1.88 -3.31 2.10
C ILE A 86 2.80 -4.35 2.73
N TYR A 87 3.36 -5.19 1.87
CA TYR A 87 4.28 -6.26 2.23
C TYR A 87 5.71 -5.86 1.88
N ASP A 88 6.58 -6.00 2.86
CA ASP A 88 8.02 -5.98 2.65
C ASP A 88 8.52 -7.41 2.37
N LEU A 89 9.11 -7.63 1.21
CA LEU A 89 9.61 -8.92 0.73
C LEU A 89 11.10 -8.81 0.39
N ASP A 90 11.89 -8.30 1.35
CA ASP A 90 13.35 -8.11 1.35
C ASP A 90 13.90 -7.22 0.22
N SER A 91 13.78 -7.66 -1.03
CA SER A 91 14.20 -6.93 -2.24
C SER A 91 13.02 -6.33 -3.01
N LEU A 92 11.80 -6.57 -2.53
CA LEU A 92 10.56 -6.20 -3.19
C LEU A 92 9.57 -5.65 -2.16
N CYS A 93 8.85 -4.57 -2.50
CA CYS A 93 7.70 -4.14 -1.73
C CYS A 93 6.43 -4.20 -2.57
N ALA A 94 5.34 -4.73 -2.00
CA ALA A 94 4.08 -4.91 -2.73
C ALA A 94 2.87 -4.33 -1.97
N ILE A 95 2.10 -3.46 -2.63
CA ILE A 95 0.81 -2.93 -2.13
C ILE A 95 -0.37 -3.66 -2.76
N MET A 96 -1.36 -4.09 -1.96
CA MET A 96 -2.49 -4.92 -2.38
C MET A 96 -3.79 -4.71 -1.57
N LEU A 97 -4.97 -5.12 -2.09
CA LEU A 97 -6.31 -4.86 -1.52
C LEU A 97 -6.68 -5.66 -0.24
N SER A 98 -5.84 -6.57 0.25
CA SER A 98 -5.93 -7.20 1.60
C SER A 98 -4.94 -8.36 1.73
N GLU A 99 -4.79 -8.91 2.95
CA GLU A 99 -4.04 -10.15 3.22
C GLU A 99 -4.57 -11.36 2.43
N SER A 100 -5.88 -11.42 2.16
CA SER A 100 -6.49 -12.54 1.42
C SER A 100 -6.00 -12.66 -0.04
N GLN A 101 -5.38 -11.62 -0.59
CA GLN A 101 -4.79 -11.63 -1.94
C GLN A 101 -3.26 -11.82 -1.92
N ALA A 102 -2.64 -11.83 -0.73
CA ALA A 102 -1.21 -11.99 -0.57
C ALA A 102 -0.73 -13.39 -0.96
N GLU A 103 -1.48 -14.44 -0.64
CA GLU A 103 -1.14 -15.82 -1.01
C GLU A 103 -1.03 -15.98 -2.53
N SER A 104 -1.95 -15.42 -3.31
CA SER A 104 -1.89 -15.46 -4.77
C SER A 104 -0.68 -14.72 -5.34
N ILE A 105 -0.24 -13.64 -4.68
CA ILE A 105 0.92 -12.84 -5.09
C ILE A 105 2.24 -13.51 -4.68
N LEU A 106 2.32 -14.10 -3.49
CA LEU A 106 3.46 -14.91 -3.06
C LEU A 106 3.59 -16.18 -3.92
N GLU A 107 2.46 -16.83 -4.24
CA GLU A 107 2.43 -17.96 -5.16
C GLU A 107 2.82 -17.56 -6.58
N HIS A 108 2.39 -16.39 -7.09
CA HIS A 108 2.82 -15.93 -8.41
C HIS A 108 4.26 -15.42 -8.41
N TYR A 109 4.74 -14.72 -7.39
CA TYR A 109 6.14 -14.30 -7.31
C TYR A 109 7.08 -15.52 -7.24
N SER A 110 6.68 -16.58 -6.52
CA SER A 110 7.43 -17.85 -6.49
C SER A 110 7.32 -18.68 -7.77
N LYS A 111 6.22 -18.57 -8.54
CA LYS A 111 6.00 -19.31 -9.79
C LYS A 111 6.47 -18.54 -11.05
N GLU A 112 6.54 -17.22 -11.02
CA GLU A 112 6.56 -16.39 -12.21
C GLU A 112 7.43 -15.12 -12.09
N ARG A 113 8.63 -15.19 -12.68
CA ARG A 113 9.11 -14.12 -13.58
C ARG A 113 8.24 -14.02 -14.86
N GLY A 114 6.94 -14.31 -14.78
CA GLY A 114 6.14 -14.93 -15.85
C GLY A 114 4.87 -14.20 -16.30
N ASN A 115 3.83 -14.02 -15.50
CA ASN A 115 2.52 -13.52 -15.97
C ASN A 115 1.71 -12.74 -14.92
N ILE A 116 2.32 -11.76 -14.28
CA ILE A 116 1.56 -10.58 -13.85
C ILE A 116 2.12 -9.39 -14.61
N THR A 117 1.25 -8.61 -15.25
CA THR A 117 1.62 -7.31 -15.81
C THR A 117 1.84 -6.34 -14.64
N TRP A 118 3.02 -6.45 -14.03
CA TRP A 118 3.52 -5.51 -13.06
C TRP A 118 3.79 -4.19 -13.77
N ILE A 119 3.16 -3.12 -13.29
CA ILE A 119 3.53 -1.78 -13.72
C ILE A 119 4.57 -1.30 -12.71
N ARG A 120 5.83 -1.15 -13.15
CA ARG A 120 6.83 -0.41 -12.38
C ARG A 120 6.30 0.99 -12.11
N ASP A 121 6.35 1.44 -10.87
CA ASP A 121 6.02 2.83 -10.58
C ASP A 121 7.02 3.79 -11.26
N ILE A 122 6.48 4.98 -11.54
CA ILE A 122 7.04 6.09 -12.32
C ILE A 122 8.13 6.82 -11.54
#